data_AF-A0A6M3KIV2-F1
#
_entry.id   AF-A0A6M3KIV2-F1
#
_cell.length_a   1.000
_cell.length_b   1.000
_cell.length_c   1.000
_cell.angle_alpha   90.00
_cell.angle_beta   90.00
_cell.angle_gamma   90.00
#
_symmetry.space_group_name_H-M   'P 1'
#
loop_
_entity.id
_entity.type
_entity.pdbx_description
1 polymer ?
#
loop_
_entity_poly.entity_id
_entity_poly.type
_entity_poly.pdbx_seq_one_letter_code
_entity_poly.pdbx_strand_id
1 'polypeptide(L)'
;MDEILWHGSSALFAAYICLTLGYKKIVLAGCPLDSNGHWYFPANQLGPRWTGESYQAWLDFAREPEAKKVKSLSGYTAQIVGEATREWANE
;
A
#
# COMPACT_ATOMS: atom_id res chain seq x y z
N MET A 1 -0.83 -7.67 -28.93
CA MET A 1 -1.38 -6.59 -28.09
C MET A 1 -0.36 -6.41 -27.00
N ASP A 2 0.27 -5.25 -26.92
CA ASP A 2 1.13 -4.93 -25.78
C ASP A 2 0.24 -5.02 -24.52
N GLU A 3 0.55 -5.99 -23.65
CA GLU A 3 -0.10 -6.10 -22.35
C GLU A 3 0.21 -4.82 -21.59
N ILE A 4 -0.79 -3.95 -21.43
CA ILE A 4 -0.71 -2.92 -20.42
C ILE A 4 -0.77 -3.68 -19.09
N LEU A 5 0.40 -4.00 -18.54
CA LEU A 5 0.59 -4.63 -17.25
C LEU A 5 0.17 -3.64 -16.15
N TRP A 6 -1.13 -3.45 -15.98
CA TRP A 6 -1.71 -2.78 -14.83
C TRP A 6 -1.47 -3.66 -13.60
N HIS A 7 -0.38 -3.41 -12.86
CA HIS A 7 -0.05 -4.21 -11.67
C HIS A 7 -0.41 -3.49 -10.36
N GLY A 8 -1.12 -4.17 -9.48
CA GLY A 8 -1.35 -3.73 -8.10
C GLY A 8 -2.44 -2.65 -7.92
N SER A 9 -2.12 -1.58 -7.19
CA SER A 9 -3.03 -0.49 -6.85
C SER A 9 -2.39 0.87 -7.10
N SER A 10 -3.20 1.93 -7.19
CA SER A 10 -2.70 3.31 -7.29
C SER A 10 -1.77 3.69 -6.14
N ALA A 11 -2.00 3.13 -4.95
CA ALA A 11 -1.14 3.31 -3.79
C ALA A 11 0.23 2.64 -3.97
N LEU A 12 0.29 1.44 -4.53
CA LEU A 12 1.56 0.76 -4.81
C LEU A 12 2.36 1.53 -5.86
N PHE A 13 1.69 2.01 -6.91
CA PHE A 13 2.32 2.87 -7.92
C PHE A 13 2.88 4.16 -7.31
N ALA A 14 2.13 4.83 -6.42
CA ALA A 14 2.62 6.01 -5.70
C ALA A 14 3.84 5.70 -4.83
N ALA A 15 3.90 4.52 -4.19
CA ALA A 15 5.07 4.10 -3.42
C ALA A 15 6.31 3.97 -4.32
N TYR A 16 6.20 3.36 -5.50
CA TYR A 16 7.30 3.29 -6.47
C TYR A 16 7.76 4.67 -6.93
N ILE A 17 6.84 5.61 -7.17
CA ILE A 17 7.19 7.00 -7.50
C ILE A 17 8.02 7.61 -6.38
N CYS A 18 7.57 7.51 -5.13
CA CYS A 18 8.31 8.05 -3.98
C CYS A 18 9.70 7.43 -3.84
N LEU A 19 9.82 6.11 -4.03
CA LEU A 19 11.12 5.43 -4.02
C LEU A 19 12.03 5.96 -5.14
N THR A 20 11.48 6.14 -6.34
CA THR A 20 12.19 6.68 -7.51
C THR A 20 12.67 8.11 -7.30
N LEU A 21 11.85 8.94 -6.65
CA LEU A 21 12.21 10.30 -6.24
C LEU A 21 13.21 10.34 -5.07
N GLY A 22 13.56 9.18 -4.50
CA GLY A 22 14.61 9.05 -3.50
C GLY A 22 14.16 9.21 -2.05
N TYR A 23 12.84 9.26 -1.79
CA TYR A 23 12.31 9.31 -0.42
C TYR A 23 12.80 8.11 0.40
N LYS A 24 13.16 8.35 1.67
CA LYS A 24 13.75 7.34 2.56
C LYS A 24 12.76 6.76 3.56
N LYS A 25 11.69 7.48 3.85
CA LYS A 25 10.58 7.09 4.71
C LYS A 25 9.29 7.51 4.05
N ILE A 26 8.43 6.54 3.75
CA ILE A 26 7.15 6.72 3.07
C ILE A 26 6.08 6.12 3.98
N VAL A 27 5.11 6.97 4.38
CA VAL A 27 3.94 6.53 5.15
C VAL A 27 2.74 6.47 4.22
N LEU A 28 2.17 5.28 4.10
CA LEU A 28 0.94 5.01 3.37
C LEU A 28 -0.26 5.30 4.27
N ALA A 29 -1.15 6.17 3.80
CA ALA A 29 -2.39 6.54 4.47
C ALA A 29 -3.59 6.30 3.55
N GLY A 30 -4.66 5.70 4.08
CA GLY A 30 -5.91 5.49 3.33
C GLY A 30 -5.87 4.40 2.27
N CYS A 31 -4.90 3.49 2.31
CA CYS A 31 -4.78 2.36 1.37
C CYS A 31 -4.63 1.01 2.10
N PRO A 32 -5.65 0.58 2.86
CA PRO A 32 -5.54 -0.56 3.76
C PRO A 32 -5.51 -1.94 3.08
N LEU A 33 -5.82 -2.03 1.77
CA LEU A 33 -5.95 -3.31 1.04
C LEU A 33 -6.90 -4.30 1.75
N ASP A 34 -7.98 -3.78 2.31
CA ASP A 34 -9.04 -4.55 2.97
C ASP A 34 -10.41 -4.15 2.42
N SER A 35 -11.47 -4.76 2.97
CA SER A 35 -12.86 -4.51 2.59
C SER A 35 -13.58 -3.52 3.51
N ASN A 36 -12.84 -2.80 4.38
CA ASN A 36 -13.44 -1.76 5.20
C ASN A 36 -13.87 -0.58 4.33
N GLY A 37 -14.97 0.06 4.72
CA GLY A 37 -15.48 1.25 4.02
C GLY A 37 -14.42 2.35 3.95
N HIS A 38 -14.40 3.08 2.84
CA HIS A 38 -13.59 4.29 2.74
C HIS A 38 -14.11 5.37 3.68
N TRP A 39 -13.25 6.33 4.08
CA TRP A 39 -13.63 7.38 5.03
C TRP A 39 -14.81 8.25 4.56
N TYR A 40 -15.00 8.34 3.24
CA TYR A 40 -16.10 9.08 2.60
C TYR A 40 -17.33 8.21 2.31
N PHE A 41 -17.30 6.93 2.67
CA PHE A 41 -18.47 6.07 2.58
C PHE A 41 -19.35 6.22 3.83
N PRO A 42 -20.67 6.00 3.71
CA PRO A 42 -21.53 5.79 4.86
C PRO A 42 -20.99 4.66 5.76
N ALA A 43 -21.24 4.74 7.07
CA ALA A 43 -20.67 3.83 8.07
C ALA A 43 -20.91 2.33 7.79
N ASN A 44 -22.00 1.98 7.10
CA ASN A 44 -22.38 0.59 6.81
C ASN A 44 -21.98 0.12 5.40
N GLN A 45 -21.30 0.96 4.63
CA GLN A 45 -20.88 0.61 3.27
C GLN A 45 -19.47 0.03 3.29
N LEU A 46 -19.34 -1.19 2.75
CA LEU A 46 -18.06 -1.88 2.61
C LEU A 46 -17.19 -1.27 1.51
N GLY A 47 -15.89 -1.47 1.64
CA GLY A 47 -14.88 -1.13 0.65
C GLY A 47 -14.90 -2.06 -0.57
N PRO A 48 -14.01 -1.80 -1.54
CA PRO A 48 -13.87 -2.65 -2.71
C PRO A 48 -13.42 -4.06 -2.31
N ARG A 49 -13.77 -5.05 -3.14
CA ARG A 49 -13.15 -6.38 -3.09
C ARG A 49 -11.90 -6.37 -3.94
N TRP A 50 -10.76 -6.60 -3.32
CA TRP A 50 -9.48 -6.69 -4.00
C TRP A 50 -9.33 -8.06 -4.69
N THR A 51 -8.68 -8.07 -5.85
CA THR A 51 -8.38 -9.30 -6.59
C THR A 51 -7.14 -9.97 -6.02
N GLY A 52 -6.97 -11.27 -6.29
CA GLY A 52 -5.73 -11.98 -5.94
C GLY A 52 -4.48 -11.32 -6.52
N GLU A 53 -4.60 -10.71 -7.71
CA GLU A 53 -3.53 -9.96 -8.35
C GLU A 53 -3.16 -8.69 -7.58
N SER A 54 -4.14 -7.96 -7.01
CA SER A 54 -3.86 -6.81 -6.13
C SER A 54 -3.04 -7.25 -4.92
N TYR A 55 -3.41 -8.36 -4.27
CA TYR A 55 -2.66 -8.89 -3.13
C TYR A 55 -1.26 -9.35 -3.53
N GLN A 56 -1.14 -10.10 -4.63
CA GLN A 56 0.13 -10.64 -5.10
C GLN A 56 1.13 -9.53 -5.43
N ALA A 57 0.70 -8.45 -6.08
CA ALA A 57 1.58 -7.31 -6.37
C ALA A 57 2.18 -6.66 -5.11
N TRP A 58 1.40 -6.57 -4.02
CA TRP A 58 1.92 -6.07 -2.74
C TRP A 58 2.86 -7.05 -2.05
N LEU A 59 2.57 -8.35 -2.14
CA LEU A 59 3.44 -9.40 -1.60
C LEU A 59 4.78 -9.47 -2.35
N ASP A 60 4.76 -9.27 -3.66
CA ASP A 60 5.99 -9.21 -4.46
C ASP A 60 6.79 -7.95 -4.14
N PHE A 61 6.13 -6.79 -4.03
CA PHE A 61 6.78 -5.56 -3.56
C PHE A 61 7.45 -5.76 -2.18
N ALA A 62 6.80 -6.44 -1.25
CA ALA A 62 7.35 -6.67 0.10
C ALA A 62 8.66 -7.48 0.11
N ARG A 63 8.97 -8.21 -0.96
CA ARG A 63 10.22 -8.96 -1.12
C ARG A 63 11.38 -8.07 -1.60
N GLU A 64 11.08 -6.86 -2.05
CA GLU A 64 12.10 -5.93 -2.52
C GLU A 64 12.85 -5.28 -1.35
N PRO A 65 14.17 -5.05 -1.48
CA PRO A 65 14.96 -4.38 -0.44
C PRO A 65 14.46 -2.97 -0.08
N GLU A 66 13.82 -2.31 -1.03
CA GLU A 66 13.30 -0.94 -0.91
C GLU A 66 12.01 -0.89 -0.09
N ALA A 67 11.25 -1.99 0.02
CA ALA A 67 10.00 -2.04 0.77
C ALA A 67 10.15 -1.68 2.26
N LYS A 68 11.34 -1.87 2.84
CA LYS A 68 11.64 -1.46 4.22
C LYS A 68 11.48 0.05 4.49
N LYS A 69 11.50 0.86 3.44
CA LYS A 69 11.32 2.33 3.48
C LYS A 69 9.84 2.73 3.49
N VAL A 70 8.93 1.79 3.27
CA VAL A 70 7.49 2.01 3.17
C VAL A 70 6.81 1.36 4.38
N LYS A 71 5.95 2.12 5.04
CA LYS A 71 5.09 1.63 6.14
C LYS A 71 3.65 2.09 5.92
N SER A 72 2.69 1.36 6.46
CA SER A 72 1.27 1.72 6.36
C SER A 72 0.69 2.02 7.72
N LEU A 73 -0.28 2.93 7.77
CA LEU A 73 -1.01 3.25 8.99
C LEU A 73 -2.01 2.15 9.39
N SER A 74 -2.50 1.34 8.45
CA SER A 74 -3.55 0.35 8.75
C SER A 74 -3.70 -0.74 7.70
N GLY A 75 -4.59 -1.69 8.01
CA GLY A 75 -5.12 -2.70 7.10
C GLY A 75 -4.15 -3.85 6.81
N TYR A 76 -4.49 -4.63 5.78
CA TYR A 76 -3.64 -5.70 5.28
C TYR A 76 -2.32 -5.14 4.73
N THR A 77 -2.31 -3.93 4.16
CA THR A 77 -1.06 -3.28 3.73
C THR A 77 -0.06 -3.11 4.88
N ALA A 78 -0.52 -2.77 6.09
CA ALA A 78 0.34 -2.69 7.27
C ALA A 78 0.89 -4.06 7.70
N GLN A 79 0.14 -5.15 7.48
CA GLN A 79 0.64 -6.51 7.73
C GLN A 79 1.75 -6.91 6.76
N ILE A 80 1.69 -6.39 5.52
CA ILE A 80 2.68 -6.68 4.47
C ILE A 80 3.97 -5.90 4.68
N VAL A 81 3.90 -4.56 4.80
CA VAL A 81 5.10 -3.70 4.83
C VAL A 81 5.50 -3.26 6.24
N GLY A 82 4.65 -3.51 7.24
CA GLY A 82 4.80 -3.05 8.63
C GLY A 82 4.02 -1.76 8.92
N GLU A 83 3.75 -1.55 10.21
CA GLU A 83 3.02 -0.38 10.70
C GLU A 83 3.91 0.86 10.79
N ALA A 84 3.36 2.02 10.41
CA ALA A 84 4.04 3.31 10.50
C ALA A 84 3.91 3.88 11.92
N THR A 85 4.80 3.48 12.84
CA THR A 85 4.82 4.03 14.20
C THR A 85 5.40 5.44 14.26
N ARG A 86 5.12 6.16 15.34
CA ARG A 86 5.67 7.51 15.57
C ARG A 86 7.20 7.47 15.68
N GLU A 87 7.76 6.44 16.29
CA GLU A 87 9.19 6.23 16.45
C GLU A 87 9.83 6.05 15.06
N TRP A 88 9.30 5.12 14.27
CA TRP A 88 9.80 4.88 12.91
C TRP A 88 9.71 6.14 12.04
N ALA A 89 8.67 6.95 12.18
CA ALA A 89 8.49 8.17 11.37
C ALA A 89 9.44 9.32 11.76
N ASN A 90 9.88 9.39 13.03
CA ASN A 90 10.66 10.52 13.56
C ASN A 90 12.16 10.25 13.75
N GLU A 91 12.61 9.00 13.62
CA GLU A 91 14.04 8.66 13.50
C GLU A 91 14.70 9.21 12.22
#